data_AF-A0A5Z7W7P1-F1
#
_entry.id   AF-A0A5Z7W7P1-F1
#
_cell.length_a   1.000
_cell.length_b   1.000
_cell.length_c   1.000
_cell.angle_alpha   90.00
_cell.angle_beta   90.00
_cell.angle_gamma   90.00
#
_symmetry.space_group_name_H-M   'P 1'
#
loop_
_entity.id
_entity.type
_entity.pdbx_description
1 polymer ?
#
loop_
_entity_poly.entity_id
_entity_poly.type
_entity_poly.pdbx_seq_one_letter_code
_entity_poly.pdbx_strand_id
1 'polypeptide(L)'
;MPLLDVSDVLLDPDFMDTSLVCHRQVQTVDGDNFTKNTAQDIPFSGVVTVDRSLEARRMAAGQNISGAILIVTQFRLTQGQPGSDSAPRLDADIVSYNGRAYRVTFVDPYTSYGAGFVQAHCELVDFNGGTPVE
;
A
#
# COMPACT_ATOMS: atom_id res chain seq x y z
N MET A 1 11.11 11.02 27.89
CA MET A 1 10.07 11.22 26.86
C MET A 1 10.69 12.06 25.76
N PRO A 2 10.66 11.62 24.49
CA PRO A 2 11.11 12.47 23.39
C PRO A 2 10.25 13.75 23.34
N LEU A 3 10.88 14.89 23.04
CA LEU A 3 10.25 16.22 23.01
C LEU A 3 9.85 16.67 21.59
N LEU A 4 10.30 15.93 20.57
CA LEU A 4 10.01 16.23 19.17
C LEU A 4 8.58 15.82 18.84
N ASP A 5 7.79 16.74 18.29
CA ASP A 5 6.49 16.42 17.71
C ASP A 5 6.70 15.77 16.34
N VAL A 6 6.70 14.44 16.33
CA VAL A 6 6.91 13.66 15.11
C VAL A 6 5.68 13.71 14.20
N SER A 7 4.48 14.08 14.69
CA SER A 7 3.33 14.28 13.80
C SER A 7 3.58 15.40 12.80
N ASP A 8 4.13 16.51 13.26
CA ASP A 8 4.45 17.67 12.41
C ASP A 8 5.43 17.28 11.30
N VAL A 9 6.50 16.56 11.68
CA VAL A 9 7.50 16.05 10.73
C VAL A 9 6.90 15.06 9.73
N LEU A 10 6.04 14.13 10.16
CA LEU A 10 5.42 13.14 9.28
C LEU A 10 4.39 13.75 8.32
N LEU A 11 3.86 14.94 8.61
CA LEU A 11 2.91 15.68 7.77
C LEU A 11 3.56 16.81 6.97
N ASP A 12 4.84 17.07 7.19
CA ASP A 12 5.59 18.08 6.47
C ASP A 12 5.72 17.69 4.98
N PRO A 13 5.21 18.51 4.03
CA PRO A 13 5.35 18.27 2.60
C PRO A 13 6.80 18.14 2.10
N ASP A 14 7.77 18.68 2.85
CA ASP A 14 9.19 18.54 2.52
C ASP A 14 9.78 17.18 2.97
N PHE A 15 9.03 16.40 3.75
CA PHE A 15 9.42 15.09 4.25
C PHE A 15 8.59 13.93 3.69
N MET A 16 7.27 14.09 3.57
CA MET A 16 6.39 13.05 3.03
C MET A 16 6.35 13.02 1.50
N ASP A 17 6.09 11.85 0.94
CA ASP A 17 5.81 11.71 -0.49
C ASP A 17 4.34 12.04 -0.77
N THR A 18 4.10 12.98 -1.69
CA THR A 18 2.76 13.43 -2.10
C THR A 18 2.30 12.85 -3.45
N SER A 19 3.15 12.05 -4.10
CA SER A 19 2.89 11.42 -5.40
C SER A 19 2.26 10.03 -5.31
N LEU A 20 2.02 9.53 -4.09
CA LEU A 20 1.50 8.19 -3.86
C LEU A 20 0.06 8.06 -4.34
N VAL A 21 -0.23 6.92 -4.98
CA VAL A 21 -1.57 6.56 -5.43
C VAL A 21 -1.93 5.19 -4.89
N CYS A 22 -3.08 5.10 -4.24
CA CYS A 22 -3.70 3.86 -3.79
C CYS A 22 -4.69 3.38 -4.86
N HIS A 23 -4.43 2.22 -5.44
CA HIS A 23 -5.33 1.49 -6.32
C HIS A 23 -6.15 0.51 -5.48
N ARG A 24 -7.43 0.83 -5.30
CA ARG A 24 -8.38 0.04 -4.51
C ARG A 24 -9.39 -0.63 -5.43
N GLN A 25 -9.74 -1.88 -5.11
CA GLN A 25 -10.84 -2.59 -5.77
C GLN A 25 -11.99 -2.77 -4.76
N VAL A 26 -13.16 -2.22 -5.11
CA VAL A 26 -14.39 -2.41 -4.35
C VAL A 26 -15.16 -3.56 -4.97
N GLN A 27 -15.40 -4.62 -4.21
CA GLN A 27 -16.15 -5.78 -4.68
C GLN A 27 -17.64 -5.61 -4.34
N THR A 28 -18.47 -5.74 -5.36
CA THR A 28 -19.93 -5.73 -5.25
C THR A 28 -20.48 -7.01 -5.85
N VAL A 29 -21.66 -7.43 -5.40
CA VAL A 29 -22.37 -8.58 -5.97
C VAL A 29 -23.56 -8.03 -6.74
N ASP A 30 -23.75 -8.46 -7.99
CA ASP A 30 -24.90 -8.07 -8.80
C ASP A 30 -26.17 -8.90 -8.49
N GLY A 31 -27.27 -8.60 -9.18
CA GLY A 31 -28.54 -9.29 -8.98
C GLY A 31 -28.53 -10.78 -9.34
N ASP A 32 -27.53 -11.23 -10.09
CA ASP A 32 -27.32 -12.62 -10.50
C ASP A 32 -26.25 -13.32 -9.64
N ASN A 33 -25.82 -12.66 -8.56
CA ASN A 33 -24.86 -13.16 -7.58
C ASN A 33 -23.42 -13.33 -8.13
N PHE A 34 -23.06 -12.60 -9.18
CA PHE A 34 -21.69 -12.50 -9.67
C PHE A 34 -20.93 -11.36 -9.00
N THR A 35 -19.65 -11.59 -8.69
CA THR A 35 -18.77 -10.56 -8.13
C THR A 35 -18.27 -9.62 -9.22
N LYS A 36 -18.44 -8.32 -9.00
CA LYS A 36 -17.91 -7.25 -9.83
C LYS A 36 -16.97 -6.36 -9.04
N ASN A 37 -15.75 -6.18 -9.55
CA ASN A 37 -14.76 -5.27 -8.98
C ASN A 37 -14.84 -3.91 -9.67
N THR A 38 -14.88 -2.85 -8.88
CA THR A 38 -14.80 -1.47 -9.35
C THR A 38 -13.49 -0.87 -8.87
N ALA A 39 -12.63 -0.48 -9.80
CA ALA A 39 -11.34 0.15 -9.52
C ALA A 39 -11.52 1.60 -9.07
N GLN A 40 -10.71 2.02 -8.10
CA GLN A 40 -10.62 3.39 -7.61
C GLN A 40 -9.16 3.77 -7.41
N ASP A 41 -8.76 4.90 -7.97
CA ASP A 41 -7.43 5.48 -7.78
C ASP A 41 -7.55 6.67 -6.82
N ILE A 42 -6.88 6.58 -5.69
CA ILE A 42 -7.00 7.53 -4.58
C ILE A 42 -5.61 8.10 -4.29
N PRO A 43 -5.33 9.36 -4.66
CA PRO A 43 -4.11 10.03 -4.26
C PRO A 43 -4.04 10.17 -2.74
N PHE A 44 -2.86 9.94 -2.18
CA PHE A 44 -2.61 10.14 -0.75
C PHE A 44 -1.15 10.56 -0.52
N SER A 45 -0.82 10.88 0.72
CA SER A 45 0.55 11.25 1.09
C SER A 45 1.03 10.44 2.29
N GLY A 46 2.33 10.21 2.36
CA GLY A 46 2.92 9.42 3.45
C GLY A 46 4.43 9.32 3.34
N VAL A 47 5.06 8.89 4.43
CA VAL A 47 6.50 8.68 4.48
C VAL A 47 6.79 7.23 4.11
N VAL A 48 7.62 7.03 3.08
CA VAL A 48 7.99 5.71 2.59
C VAL A 48 9.40 5.37 3.02
N THR A 49 9.58 4.22 3.67
CA THR A 49 10.90 3.67 4.00
C THR A 49 11.03 2.24 3.49
N VAL A 50 12.27 1.73 3.42
CA VAL A 50 12.53 0.36 2.96
C VAL A 50 12.30 -0.60 4.12
N ASP A 51 11.45 -1.61 3.93
CA ASP A 51 11.29 -2.74 4.87
C ASP A 51 12.32 -3.82 4.53
N ARG A 52 12.30 -4.29 3.29
CA ARG A 52 13.27 -5.23 2.72
C ARG A 52 13.80 -4.68 1.40
N SER A 53 15.12 -4.59 1.31
CA SER A 53 15.81 -4.24 0.08
C SER A 53 15.42 -5.16 -1.08
N LEU A 54 15.60 -4.66 -2.30
CA LEU A 54 15.40 -5.46 -3.51
C LEU A 54 16.42 -6.59 -3.54
N GLU A 55 15.94 -7.81 -3.36
CA GLU A 55 16.75 -9.02 -3.39
C GLU A 55 16.36 -9.84 -4.62
N ALA A 56 17.33 -10.07 -5.50
CA ALA A 56 17.19 -11.05 -6.56
C ALA A 56 17.49 -12.44 -5.99
N ARG A 57 16.44 -13.26 -5.82
CA ARG A 57 16.58 -14.65 -5.39
C ARG A 57 16.52 -15.57 -6.60
N ARG A 58 17.61 -16.29 -6.84
CA ARG A 58 17.66 -17.34 -7.87
C ARG A 58 17.06 -18.61 -7.30
N MET A 59 15.87 -18.96 -7.78
CA MET A 59 15.20 -20.22 -7.45
C MET A 59 15.34 -21.20 -8.61
N ALA A 60 15.09 -22.48 -8.35
CA ALA A 60 15.11 -23.52 -9.39
C ALA A 60 14.12 -23.23 -10.54
N ALA A 61 13.02 -22.52 -10.23
CA ALA A 61 11.99 -22.13 -11.19
C ALA A 61 12.24 -20.77 -11.89
N GLY A 62 13.35 -20.08 -11.61
CA GLY A 62 13.66 -18.76 -12.19
C GLY A 62 14.20 -17.76 -11.17
N GLN A 63 14.45 -16.53 -11.63
CA GLN A 63 14.85 -15.42 -10.76
C GLN A 63 13.60 -14.66 -10.30
N ASN A 64 13.45 -14.48 -8.99
CA ASN A 64 12.39 -13.69 -8.38
C ASN A 64 12.99 -12.42 -7.76
N ILE A 65 12.38 -11.25 -8.00
CA ILE A 65 12.81 -9.99 -7.41
C ILE A 65 11.81 -9.61 -6.34
N SER A 66 12.17 -9.83 -5.09
CA SER A 66 11.33 -9.43 -3.96
C SER A 66 11.84 -8.11 -3.37
N GLY A 67 10.92 -7.26 -2.94
CA GLY A 67 11.21 -6.07 -2.15
C GLY A 67 10.00 -5.70 -1.30
N ALA A 68 10.21 -4.94 -0.24
CA ALA A 68 9.11 -4.47 0.60
C ALA A 68 9.39 -3.05 1.10
N ILE A 69 8.33 -2.27 1.25
CA ILE A 69 8.35 -0.91 1.77
C ILE A 69 7.42 -0.79 2.97
N LEU A 70 7.77 0.13 3.87
CA LEU A 70 6.90 0.61 4.93
C LEU A 70 6.35 1.97 4.51
N ILE A 71 5.06 2.17 4.74
CA ILE A 71 4.42 3.47 4.52
C ILE A 71 3.79 3.92 5.83
N VAL A 72 4.24 5.06 6.36
CA VAL A 72 3.58 5.73 7.48
C VAL A 72 2.67 6.82 6.92
N THR A 73 1.38 6.73 7.18
CA THR A 73 0.38 7.67 6.65
C THR A 73 -0.84 7.76 7.57
N GLN A 74 -1.62 8.83 7.44
CA GLN A 74 -2.95 8.92 8.03
C GLN A 74 -4.03 8.32 7.12
N PHE A 75 -3.72 8.11 5.83
CA PHE A 75 -4.64 7.47 4.90
C PHE A 75 -4.89 6.01 5.30
N ARG A 76 -6.13 5.56 5.17
CA ARG A 76 -6.55 4.22 5.60
C ARG A 76 -6.30 3.22 4.47
N LEU A 77 -5.04 2.78 4.38
CA LEU A 77 -4.67 1.60 3.60
C LEU A 77 -5.29 0.34 4.21
N THR A 78 -5.61 -0.63 3.35
CA THR A 78 -6.17 -1.92 3.76
C THR A 78 -5.43 -3.08 3.10
N GLN A 79 -5.23 -4.15 3.87
CA GLN A 79 -4.79 -5.47 3.38
C GLN A 79 -5.95 -6.29 2.77
N GLY A 80 -7.11 -5.64 2.58
CA GLY A 80 -8.38 -6.25 2.24
C GLY A 80 -9.32 -6.28 3.43
N GLN A 81 -10.61 -6.11 3.17
CA GLN A 81 -11.64 -6.06 4.19
C GLN A 81 -12.82 -6.95 3.76
N PRO A 82 -13.27 -7.89 4.63
CA PRO A 82 -14.52 -8.60 4.35
C PRO A 82 -15.68 -7.62 4.35
N GLY A 83 -16.66 -7.83 3.47
CA GLY A 83 -17.87 -7.02 3.47
C GLY A 83 -18.62 -7.18 4.79
N SER A 84 -19.11 -6.07 5.34
CA SER A 84 -20.02 -6.03 6.47
C SER A 84 -21.23 -5.15 6.15
N ASP A 85 -22.26 -5.17 6.99
CA ASP A 85 -23.45 -4.34 6.81
C ASP A 85 -23.13 -2.83 6.69
N SER A 86 -21.98 -2.40 7.21
CA SER A 86 -21.53 -1.01 7.23
C SER A 86 -20.40 -0.68 6.25
N ALA A 87 -19.81 -1.68 5.56
CA ALA A 87 -18.67 -1.47 4.68
C ALA A 87 -18.64 -2.48 3.53
N PRO A 88 -18.40 -2.04 2.27
CA PRO A 88 -18.27 -2.96 1.15
C PRO A 88 -17.04 -3.86 1.32
N ARG A 89 -17.05 -4.99 0.63
CA ARG A 89 -15.87 -5.86 0.55
C ARG A 89 -14.78 -5.16 -0.26
N LEU A 90 -13.57 -5.13 0.28
CA LEU A 90 -12.40 -4.53 -0.34
C LEU A 90 -11.33 -5.59 -0.55
N ASP A 91 -10.65 -5.53 -1.69
CA ASP A 91 -9.39 -6.26 -1.87
C ASP A 91 -8.22 -5.50 -1.21
N ALA A 92 -7.07 -6.15 -1.12
CA ALA A 92 -5.84 -5.50 -0.68
C ALA A 92 -5.49 -4.34 -1.61
N ASP A 93 -5.15 -3.20 -1.03
CA ASP A 93 -4.74 -2.03 -1.80
C ASP A 93 -3.40 -2.29 -2.49
N ILE A 94 -3.24 -1.71 -3.68
CA ILE A 94 -1.96 -1.64 -4.39
C ILE A 94 -1.51 -0.18 -4.41
N VAL A 95 -0.33 0.10 -3.87
CA VAL A 95 0.27 1.43 -3.85
C VAL A 95 1.28 1.57 -4.98
N SER A 96 1.14 2.64 -5.76
CA SER A 96 2.15 3.06 -6.74
C SER A 96 3.19 3.95 -6.08
N TYR A 97 4.46 3.54 -6.14
CA TYR A 97 5.61 4.27 -5.62
C TYR A 97 6.84 4.06 -6.52
N ASN A 98 7.50 5.15 -6.92
CA ASN A 98 8.69 5.11 -7.79
C ASN A 98 8.54 4.21 -9.04
N GLY A 99 7.38 4.28 -9.69
CA GLY A 99 7.08 3.51 -10.91
C GLY A 99 6.85 2.01 -10.68
N ARG A 100 6.65 1.57 -9.43
CA ARG A 100 6.39 0.18 -9.07
C ARG A 100 5.12 0.06 -8.26
N ALA A 101 4.49 -1.12 -8.37
CA ALA A 101 3.30 -1.48 -7.62
C ALA A 101 3.68 -2.30 -6.39
N TYR A 102 3.21 -1.88 -5.22
CA TYR A 102 3.40 -2.57 -3.95
C TYR A 102 2.04 -2.93 -3.37
N ARG A 103 1.79 -4.21 -3.11
CA ARG A 103 0.55 -4.66 -2.49
C ARG A 103 0.65 -4.55 -0.98
N VAL A 104 -0.35 -3.95 -0.35
CA VAL A 104 -0.46 -3.89 1.11
C VAL A 104 -0.71 -5.30 1.66
N THR A 105 0.17 -5.77 2.53
CA THR A 105 0.07 -7.10 3.16
C THR A 105 -0.30 -7.02 4.62
N PHE A 106 0.08 -5.93 5.30
CA PHE A 106 -0.24 -5.71 6.71
C PHE A 106 -0.38 -4.23 7.03
N VAL A 107 -1.25 -3.88 7.98
CA VAL A 107 -1.46 -2.49 8.43
C VAL A 107 -1.60 -2.46 9.93
N ASP A 108 -0.66 -1.81 10.60
CA ASP A 108 -0.66 -1.62 12.06
C ASP A 108 -1.02 -0.19 12.45
N PRO A 109 -1.72 0.01 13.59
CA PRO A 109 -1.82 1.32 14.22
C PRO A 109 -0.43 1.85 14.60
N TYR A 110 -0.11 3.07 14.17
CA TYR A 110 1.17 3.73 14.46
C TYR A 110 0.96 4.96 15.35
N THR A 111 0.28 4.77 16.47
CA THR A 111 -0.25 5.86 17.30
C THR A 111 0.77 6.55 18.20
N SER A 112 1.98 6.00 18.32
CA SER A 112 3.04 6.53 19.20
C SER A 112 3.47 7.95 18.85
N TYR A 113 3.22 8.40 17.62
CA TYR A 113 3.67 9.68 17.10
C TYR A 113 2.53 10.61 16.69
N GLY A 114 1.27 10.22 16.93
CA GLY A 114 0.10 10.99 16.56
C GLY A 114 -1.15 10.15 16.41
N ALA A 115 -2.32 10.76 16.62
CA ALA A 115 -3.59 10.08 16.39
C ALA A 115 -3.79 9.81 14.90
N GLY A 116 -4.26 8.61 14.57
CA GLY A 116 -4.70 8.27 13.23
C GLY A 116 -3.60 7.91 12.24
N PHE A 117 -2.34 7.80 12.65
CA PHE A 117 -1.30 7.20 11.81
C PHE A 117 -1.42 5.67 11.78
N VAL A 118 -1.13 5.11 10.62
CA VAL A 118 -0.92 3.67 10.40
C VAL A 118 0.44 3.45 9.77
N GLN A 119 1.00 2.28 10.01
CA GLN A 119 2.18 1.77 9.33
C GLN A 119 1.75 0.58 8.46
N ALA A 120 1.80 0.76 7.14
CA ALA A 120 1.48 -0.28 6.18
C ALA A 120 2.75 -0.97 5.70
N HIS A 121 2.78 -2.30 5.80
CA HIS A 121 3.77 -3.14 5.14
C HIS A 121 3.27 -3.47 3.75
N CYS A 122 4.09 -3.15 2.74
CA CYS A 122 3.73 -3.37 1.36
C CYS A 122 4.83 -4.19 0.67
N GLU A 123 4.43 -5.26 -0.02
CA GLU A 123 5.34 -6.12 -0.77
C GLU A 123 5.27 -5.80 -2.26
N LEU A 124 6.42 -5.81 -2.92
CA LEU A 124 6.52 -5.59 -4.36
C LEU A 124 5.65 -6.63 -5.08
N VAL A 125 4.76 -6.14 -5.94
CA VAL A 125 4.05 -7.01 -6.87
C VAL A 125 5.05 -7.36 -7.97
N ASP A 126 5.45 -8.63 -8.01
CA ASP A 126 6.34 -9.15 -9.06
C ASP A 126 5.82 -8.77 -10.45
N PHE A 127 6.60 -8.00 -11.19
CA PHE A 127 6.33 -7.71 -12.59
C PHE A 127 6.97 -8.81 -13.44
N ASN A 128 6.26 -9.92 -13.65
CA ASN A 128 6.64 -10.91 -14.65
C ASN A 128 5.92 -10.61 -15.99
N GLY A 129 6.65 -10.00 -16.94
CA GLY A 129 6.42 -10.25 -18.38
C GLY A 129 5.99 -9.09 -19.30
N GLY A 130 6.24 -7.82 -18.99
CA GLY A 130 6.04 -6.71 -19.95
C GLY A 130 7.29 -6.46 -20.80
N THR A 131 7.17 -6.53 -22.13
CA THR A 131 8.25 -6.22 -23.09
C THR A 131 8.85 -4.83 -22.85
N PRO A 132 10.18 -4.65 -22.99
CA PRO A 132 10.79 -3.33 -22.95
C PRO A 132 10.14 -2.44 -24.00
N VAL A 133 9.71 -1.25 -23.58
CA VAL A 133 9.40 -0.18 -24.53
C VAL A 133 10.74 0.48 -24.86
N GLU A 134 11.22 0.28 -26.10
CA GLU A 134 12.30 1.10 -26.69
C GLU A 134 11.84 2.53 -26.93
#